data_AF-A0A7H0F4X7-F1
#
_entry.id   AF-A0A7H0F4X7-F1
#
_cell.length_a   1.000
_cell.length_b   1.000
_cell.length_c   1.000
_cell.angle_alpha   90.00
_cell.angle_beta   90.00
_cell.angle_gamma   90.00
#
_symmetry.space_group_name_H-M   'P 1'
#
loop_
_entity.id
_entity.type
_entity.pdbx_description
1 polymer ?
#
loop_
_entity_poly.entity_id
_entity_poly.type
_entity_poly.pdbx_seq_one_letter_code
_entity_poly.pdbx_strand_id
1 'polypeptide(L)'
;MKLSTTVLVANLALAGTLIQSGVQAKPPTESYNGTKFTCVSQGNGNWATVGQRPGGSPITVITWTDAGSKYFGDNYTPQNRCQMVTPKFNRAVKQNGGRLKNVALIKGRVNNETVICIASITSRIGCNAQNFLFTLKPENAQKANEILAQLTGISKQGSSAGVVRETSSRLRLELSEVLDQNDLKPQDSDQIRPPANSDRRFKL
;
A
#
# COMPACT_ATOMS: atom_id res chain seq x y z
N MET A 1 35.94 -2.26 79.33
CA MET A 1 36.20 -3.71 79.38
C MET A 1 35.70 -4.35 78.09
N LYS A 2 36.43 -5.37 77.63
CA LYS A 2 36.20 -6.28 76.48
C LYS A 2 34.78 -6.92 76.51
N LEU A 3 34.18 -7.53 75.47
CA LEU A 3 34.67 -8.48 74.47
C LEU A 3 33.73 -8.56 73.25
N SER A 4 34.32 -8.94 72.11
CA SER A 4 33.72 -9.44 70.87
C SER A 4 32.91 -10.74 71.05
N THR A 5 31.96 -11.00 70.16
CA THR A 5 31.66 -12.38 69.73
C THR A 5 31.19 -12.38 68.27
N THR A 6 32.04 -12.95 67.41
CA THR A 6 31.76 -13.25 66.00
C THR A 6 31.07 -14.62 65.94
N VAL A 7 29.94 -14.73 65.23
CA VAL A 7 29.31 -16.02 64.92
C VAL A 7 29.49 -16.28 63.41
N LEU A 8 30.24 -17.34 63.09
CA LEU A 8 30.38 -17.89 61.74
C LEU A 8 29.12 -18.70 61.40
N VAL A 9 28.39 -18.31 60.36
CA VAL A 9 27.33 -19.13 59.76
C VAL A 9 27.88 -19.75 58.48
N ALA A 10 28.10 -21.06 58.50
CA ALA A 10 28.46 -21.85 57.33
C ALA A 10 27.20 -22.11 56.48
N ASN A 11 27.12 -21.50 55.29
CA ASN A 11 26.10 -21.84 54.30
C ASN A 11 26.57 -23.04 53.47
N LEU A 12 25.91 -24.19 53.63
CA LEU A 12 26.03 -25.33 52.73
C LEU A 12 25.34 -25.00 51.41
N ALA A 13 26.11 -24.67 50.38
CA ALA A 13 25.61 -24.56 49.01
C ALA A 13 25.41 -25.96 48.41
N LEU A 14 24.17 -26.42 48.31
CA LEU A 14 23.79 -27.55 47.47
C LEU A 14 23.90 -27.14 46.00
N ALA A 15 25.03 -27.44 45.36
CA ALA A 15 25.22 -27.26 43.93
C ALA A 15 24.42 -28.33 43.16
N GLY A 16 23.17 -28.03 42.82
CA GLY A 16 22.41 -28.76 41.82
C GLY A 16 22.53 -28.08 40.46
N THR A 17 23.37 -28.60 39.57
CA THR A 17 23.44 -28.14 38.17
C THR A 17 22.31 -28.75 37.36
N LEU A 18 21.25 -27.98 37.11
CA LEU A 18 20.28 -28.29 36.05
C LEU A 18 20.90 -27.94 34.70
N ILE A 19 21.28 -28.95 33.93
CA ILE A 19 21.66 -28.80 32.52
C ILE A 19 20.35 -28.54 31.74
N GLN A 20 19.96 -27.27 31.60
CA GLN A 20 18.93 -26.89 30.64
C GLN A 20 19.54 -26.87 29.24
N SER A 21 19.41 -27.98 28.52
CA SER A 21 19.61 -28.05 27.07
C SER A 21 18.48 -27.26 26.38
N GLY A 22 18.56 -25.93 26.44
CA GLY A 22 17.69 -25.04 25.68
C GLY A 22 18.13 -25.04 24.22
N VAL A 23 17.56 -25.94 23.41
CA VAL A 23 17.62 -25.81 21.95
C VAL A 23 16.78 -24.59 21.62
N GLN A 24 17.39 -23.40 21.52
CA GLN A 24 16.71 -22.20 21.09
C GLN A 24 16.41 -22.37 19.60
N ALA A 25 15.24 -22.94 19.30
CA ALA A 25 14.72 -22.99 17.94
C ALA A 25 14.66 -21.55 17.42
N LYS A 26 15.53 -21.24 16.46
CA LYS A 26 15.43 -20.02 15.66
C LYS A 26 13.98 -19.95 15.18
N PRO A 27 13.24 -18.85 15.45
CA PRO A 27 11.88 -18.74 14.96
C PRO A 27 11.90 -19.00 13.44
N PRO A 28 10.99 -19.84 12.91
CA PRO A 28 11.00 -20.15 11.49
C PRO A 28 10.96 -18.83 10.74
N THR A 29 12.04 -18.55 10.00
CA THR A 29 12.02 -17.52 8.98
C THR A 29 11.20 -18.08 7.84
N GLU A 30 9.88 -18.08 8.02
CA GLU A 30 8.89 -18.28 6.97
C GLU A 30 9.30 -17.38 5.81
N SER A 31 9.83 -17.98 4.74
CA SER A 31 10.15 -17.25 3.52
C SER A 31 8.84 -16.77 2.93
N TYR A 32 8.47 -15.52 3.23
CA TYR A 32 7.24 -14.94 2.72
C TYR A 32 7.30 -14.92 1.19
N ASN A 33 6.50 -15.81 0.59
CA ASN A 33 6.41 -16.04 -0.85
C ASN A 33 5.29 -15.19 -1.49
N GLY A 34 5.15 -13.94 -1.06
CA GLY A 34 4.20 -12.98 -1.61
C GLY A 34 4.87 -11.75 -2.20
N THR A 35 4.07 -10.79 -2.62
CA THR A 35 4.54 -9.52 -3.18
C THR A 35 5.36 -8.78 -2.11
N LYS A 36 6.59 -8.40 -2.44
CA LYS A 36 7.48 -7.63 -1.57
C LYS A 36 7.59 -6.20 -2.09
N PHE A 37 7.54 -5.23 -1.18
CA PHE A 37 7.77 -3.83 -1.47
C PHE A 37 9.12 -3.41 -0.91
N THR A 38 9.89 -2.69 -1.72
CA THR A 38 11.17 -2.10 -1.36
C THR A 38 11.14 -0.60 -1.58
N CYS A 39 11.93 0.11 -0.77
CA CYS A 39 12.19 1.52 -0.94
C CYS A 39 13.54 1.67 -1.64
N VAL A 40 13.56 2.22 -2.84
CA VAL A 40 14.78 2.32 -3.66
C VAL A 40 15.03 3.76 -4.09
N SER A 41 16.30 4.17 -4.10
CA SER A 41 16.71 5.44 -4.71
C SER A 41 16.59 5.35 -6.23
N GLN A 42 16.04 6.40 -6.87
CA GLN A 42 15.96 6.52 -8.33
C GLN A 42 16.98 7.52 -8.90
N GLY A 43 17.88 8.05 -8.06
CA GLY A 43 18.76 9.16 -8.41
C GLY A 43 18.04 10.52 -8.40
N ASN A 44 18.82 11.60 -8.51
CA ASN A 44 18.33 12.98 -8.53
C ASN A 44 17.41 13.34 -7.34
N GLY A 45 17.69 12.80 -6.15
CA GLY A 45 16.90 13.02 -4.93
C GLY A 45 15.56 12.27 -4.87
N ASN A 46 15.15 11.57 -5.94
CA ASN A 46 13.88 10.85 -5.97
C ASN A 46 14.01 9.45 -5.38
N TRP A 47 12.93 9.00 -4.75
CA TRP A 47 12.81 7.67 -4.15
C TRP A 47 11.54 6.97 -4.61
N ALA A 48 11.52 5.65 -4.58
CA ALA A 48 10.40 4.88 -5.07
C ALA A 48 10.01 3.73 -4.13
N THR A 49 8.70 3.59 -3.93
CA THR A 49 8.12 2.34 -3.41
C THR A 49 7.89 1.41 -4.60
N VAL A 50 8.66 0.32 -4.65
CA VAL A 50 8.67 -0.65 -5.75
C VAL A 50 8.11 -1.98 -5.26
N GLY A 51 7.11 -2.52 -5.94
CA GLY A 51 6.53 -3.83 -5.65
C GLY A 51 7.08 -4.90 -6.59
N GLN A 52 7.41 -6.07 -6.06
CA GLN A 52 7.87 -7.22 -6.84
C GLN A 52 7.14 -8.49 -6.39
N ARG A 53 6.56 -9.22 -7.34
CA ARG A 53 5.97 -10.55 -7.10
C ARG A 53 7.07 -11.62 -7.18
N PRO A 54 6.91 -12.78 -6.52
CA PRO A 54 7.84 -13.90 -6.72
C PRO A 54 7.97 -14.24 -8.21
N GLY A 55 9.21 -14.30 -8.71
CA GLY A 55 9.50 -14.57 -10.13
C GLY A 55 9.12 -13.45 -11.12
N GLY A 56 8.58 -12.32 -10.65
CA GLY A 56 8.19 -11.19 -11.50
C GLY A 56 9.21 -10.06 -11.48
N SER A 57 9.14 -9.20 -12.51
CA SER A 57 9.91 -7.95 -12.56
C SER A 57 9.43 -6.94 -11.50
N PRO A 58 10.33 -6.10 -10.96
CA PRO A 58 9.96 -5.02 -10.05
C PRO A 58 9.15 -3.93 -10.78
N ILE A 59 8.16 -3.36 -10.08
CA ILE A 59 7.24 -2.36 -10.61
C ILE A 59 7.21 -1.16 -9.67
N THR A 60 7.50 0.03 -10.17
CA THR A 60 7.36 1.26 -9.38
C THR A 60 5.89 1.57 -9.14
N VAL A 61 5.49 1.62 -7.86
CA VAL A 61 4.11 1.92 -7.47
C VAL A 61 3.95 3.40 -7.13
N ILE A 62 4.91 3.96 -6.39
CA ILE A 62 4.93 5.38 -6.00
C ILE A 62 6.32 5.94 -6.22
N THR A 63 6.42 7.09 -6.90
CA THR A 63 7.61 7.93 -6.95
C THR A 63 7.43 9.12 -6.00
N TRP A 64 8.29 9.17 -4.98
CA TRP A 64 8.44 10.24 -4.01
C TRP A 64 9.46 11.25 -4.54
N THR A 65 9.07 12.52 -4.50
CA THR A 65 9.85 13.62 -5.08
C THR A 65 9.92 14.78 -4.10
N ASP A 66 10.95 15.61 -4.19
CA ASP A 66 11.11 16.75 -3.28
C ASP A 66 9.91 17.68 -3.32
N ALA A 67 9.41 18.02 -4.51
CA ALA A 67 8.23 18.89 -4.65
C ALA A 67 6.93 18.26 -4.11
N GLY A 68 6.84 16.92 -4.05
CA GLY A 68 5.73 16.23 -3.39
C GLY A 68 5.87 16.19 -1.87
N SER A 69 7.10 16.05 -1.42
CA SER A 69 7.50 15.83 -0.03
C SER A 69 7.54 17.11 0.80
N LYS A 70 7.98 18.22 0.18
CA LYS A 70 8.17 19.52 0.84
C LYS A 70 6.92 20.04 1.56
N TYR A 71 5.73 19.74 1.06
CA TYR A 71 4.46 20.15 1.68
C TYR A 71 4.33 19.65 3.13
N PHE A 72 4.88 18.48 3.44
CA PHE A 72 4.74 17.84 4.76
C PHE A 72 5.81 18.30 5.77
N GLY A 73 6.75 19.14 5.34
CA GLY A 73 7.87 19.61 6.14
C GLY A 73 9.12 18.74 6.05
N ASP A 74 10.21 19.23 6.64
CA ASP A 74 11.57 18.71 6.40
C ASP A 74 11.78 17.26 6.88
N ASN A 75 10.99 16.80 7.84
CA ASN A 75 11.02 15.41 8.32
C ASN A 75 10.48 14.40 7.29
N TYR A 76 9.79 14.86 6.25
CA TYR A 76 9.12 14.03 5.26
C TYR A 76 9.81 14.09 3.90
N THR A 77 11.15 14.04 3.88
CA THR A 77 11.94 13.88 2.64
C THR A 77 11.44 12.71 1.78
N PRO A 78 11.74 12.67 0.46
CA PRO A 78 11.32 11.56 -0.39
C PRO A 78 11.75 10.19 0.14
N GLN A 79 12.97 10.11 0.68
CA GLN A 79 13.50 8.92 1.33
C GLN A 79 12.65 8.53 2.54
N ASN A 80 12.41 9.46 3.46
CA ASN A 80 11.69 9.19 4.69
C ASN A 80 10.26 8.73 4.41
N ARG A 81 9.56 9.37 3.48
CA ARG A 81 8.21 8.95 3.09
C ARG A 81 8.20 7.58 2.46
N CYS A 82 9.14 7.32 1.56
CA CYS A 82 9.34 5.99 0.98
C CYS A 82 9.55 4.92 2.06
N GLN A 83 10.38 5.19 3.05
CA GLN A 83 10.67 4.29 4.18
C GLN A 83 9.47 4.11 5.12
N MET A 84 8.65 5.14 5.34
CA MET A 84 7.45 5.05 6.18
C MET A 84 6.32 4.27 5.51
N VAL A 85 6.16 4.43 4.19
CA VAL A 85 5.02 3.88 3.43
C VAL A 85 5.27 2.45 2.97
N THR A 86 6.50 2.11 2.58
CA THR A 86 6.86 0.77 2.09
C THR A 86 6.50 -0.37 3.06
N PRO A 87 6.79 -0.29 4.38
CA PRO A 87 6.41 -1.33 5.34
C PRO A 87 4.90 -1.49 5.49
N LYS A 88 4.13 -0.41 5.29
CA LYS A 88 2.66 -0.47 5.35
C LYS A 88 2.09 -1.25 4.16
N PHE A 89 2.64 -1.07 2.97
CA PHE A 89 2.31 -1.92 1.81
C PHE A 89 2.65 -3.39 2.07
N ASN A 90 3.84 -3.68 2.60
CA ASN A 90 4.25 -5.04 2.96
C ASN A 90 3.28 -5.69 3.96
N ARG A 91 2.87 -4.95 4.99
CA ARG A 91 1.88 -5.41 5.96
C ARG A 91 0.53 -5.67 5.29
N ALA A 92 0.07 -4.75 4.44
CA ALA A 92 -1.18 -4.87 3.71
C ALA A 92 -1.22 -6.16 2.88
N VAL A 93 -0.21 -6.42 2.07
CA VAL A 93 -0.20 -7.63 1.23
C VAL A 93 -0.06 -8.90 2.06
N LYS A 94 0.75 -8.91 3.12
CA LYS A 94 0.88 -10.07 4.02
C LYS A 94 -0.46 -10.44 4.66
N GLN A 95 -1.24 -9.44 5.08
CA GLN A 95 -2.55 -9.64 5.71
C GLN A 95 -3.66 -10.01 4.70
N ASN A 96 -3.45 -9.78 3.40
CA ASN A 96 -4.45 -10.00 2.36
C ASN A 96 -4.01 -11.10 1.36
N GLY A 97 -3.43 -12.20 1.85
CA GLY A 97 -3.11 -13.37 1.01
C GLY A 97 -1.94 -13.17 0.03
N GLY A 98 -1.02 -12.26 0.34
CA GLY A 98 0.28 -12.14 -0.30
C GLY A 98 0.32 -11.40 -1.64
N ARG A 99 -0.79 -10.82 -2.11
CA ARG A 99 -0.86 -10.14 -3.42
C ARG A 99 -1.47 -8.75 -3.31
N LEU A 100 -0.87 -7.76 -3.98
CA LEU A 100 -1.41 -6.39 -3.99
C LEU A 100 -2.84 -6.32 -4.56
N LYS A 101 -3.19 -7.16 -5.55
CA LYS A 101 -4.54 -7.21 -6.13
C LYS A 101 -5.63 -7.59 -5.11
N ASN A 102 -5.26 -8.21 -4.00
CA ASN A 102 -6.18 -8.60 -2.93
C ASN A 102 -6.36 -7.49 -1.89
N VAL A 103 -5.53 -6.44 -1.94
CA VAL A 103 -5.63 -5.30 -1.03
C VAL A 103 -6.63 -4.32 -1.64
N ALA A 104 -7.82 -4.25 -1.05
CA ALA A 104 -8.78 -3.21 -1.38
C ALA A 104 -8.29 -1.86 -0.82
N LEU A 105 -8.19 -0.86 -1.69
CA LEU A 105 -7.79 0.50 -1.31
C LEU A 105 -9.00 1.42 -1.32
N ILE A 106 -9.03 2.38 -0.39
CA ILE A 106 -10.03 3.45 -0.33
C ILE A 106 -9.33 4.78 -0.05
N LYS A 107 -10.03 5.88 -0.30
CA LYS A 107 -9.65 7.21 0.20
C LYS A 107 -10.49 7.56 1.43
N GLY A 108 -9.97 8.43 2.28
CA GLY A 108 -10.71 8.97 3.42
C GLY A 108 -9.99 10.13 4.06
N ARG A 109 -10.38 10.49 5.30
CA ARG A 109 -9.72 11.54 6.07
C ARG A 109 -9.19 11.02 7.39
N VAL A 110 -7.98 11.43 7.75
CA VAL A 110 -7.37 11.24 9.08
C VAL A 110 -6.75 12.57 9.46
N ASN A 111 -7.05 13.08 10.66
CA ASN A 111 -6.56 14.38 11.15
C ASN A 111 -6.80 15.54 10.14
N ASN A 112 -7.96 15.55 9.50
CA ASN A 112 -8.36 16.51 8.47
C ASN A 112 -7.55 16.46 7.16
N GLU A 113 -6.63 15.52 7.00
CA GLU A 113 -5.88 15.31 5.78
C GLU A 113 -6.49 14.19 4.93
N THR A 114 -6.37 14.29 3.61
CA THR A 114 -6.85 13.23 2.71
C THR A 114 -5.80 12.12 2.62
N VAL A 115 -6.22 10.88 2.86
CA VAL A 115 -5.32 9.72 2.93
C VAL A 115 -5.78 8.60 2.00
N ILE A 116 -4.85 7.74 1.60
CA ILE A 116 -5.12 6.43 0.99
C ILE A 116 -4.96 5.35 2.05
N CYS A 117 -5.93 4.44 2.15
CA CYS A 117 -6.01 3.42 3.20
C CYS A 117 -6.35 2.05 2.63
N ILE A 118 -6.13 1.03 3.44
CA ILE A 118 -6.67 -0.31 3.20
C ILE A 118 -8.14 -0.32 3.64
N ALA A 119 -9.03 -0.77 2.77
CA ALA A 119 -10.43 -0.96 3.12
C ALA A 119 -10.57 -2.07 4.16
N SER A 120 -11.30 -1.81 5.23
CA SER A 120 -11.72 -2.88 6.14
C SER A 120 -13.01 -3.51 5.63
N ILE A 121 -12.91 -4.73 5.12
CA ILE A 121 -14.08 -5.53 4.70
C ILE A 121 -14.93 -6.01 5.89
N THR A 122 -14.35 -6.13 7.08
CA THR A 122 -15.03 -6.71 8.25
C THR A 122 -15.71 -5.68 9.15
N SER A 123 -15.22 -4.43 9.19
CA SER A 123 -15.65 -3.49 10.23
C SER A 123 -16.38 -2.24 9.75
N ARG A 124 -16.57 -2.04 8.43
CA ARG A 124 -17.08 -0.77 7.84
C ARG A 124 -16.34 0.49 8.32
N ILE A 125 -15.18 0.32 8.97
CA ILE A 125 -14.38 1.42 9.51
C ILE A 125 -13.71 2.12 8.33
N GLY A 126 -13.89 3.43 8.26
CA GLY A 126 -13.19 4.29 7.30
C GLY A 126 -11.68 4.35 7.55
N CYS A 127 -11.03 5.33 6.92
CA CYS A 127 -9.63 5.59 7.17
C CYS A 127 -9.35 5.98 8.63
N ASN A 128 -8.29 5.41 9.21
CA ASN A 128 -7.81 5.71 10.56
C ASN A 128 -6.29 5.50 10.66
N ALA A 129 -5.72 5.77 11.83
CA ALA A 129 -4.28 5.66 12.09
C ALA A 129 -3.72 4.23 11.87
N GLN A 130 -4.56 3.20 11.99
CA GLN A 130 -4.17 1.80 11.89
C GLN A 130 -4.17 1.28 10.44
N ASN A 131 -5.04 1.80 9.57
CA ASN A 131 -5.22 1.31 8.20
C ASN A 131 -4.77 2.28 7.09
N PHE A 132 -4.38 3.52 7.41
CA PHE A 132 -3.87 4.44 6.40
C PHE A 132 -2.46 4.06 5.92
N LEU A 133 -2.26 4.11 4.61
CA LEU A 133 -0.97 3.89 3.97
C LEU A 133 -0.18 5.20 3.94
N PHE A 134 -0.75 6.25 3.35
CA PHE A 134 -0.07 7.54 3.22
C PHE A 134 -1.06 8.69 3.04
N THR A 135 -0.58 9.89 3.36
CA THR A 135 -1.31 11.15 3.17
C THR A 135 -1.01 11.76 1.81
N LEU A 136 -2.04 12.33 1.18
CA LEU A 136 -1.94 13.10 -0.06
C LEU A 136 -1.76 14.58 0.25
N LYS A 137 -0.86 15.25 -0.46
CA LYS A 137 -0.77 16.72 -0.43
C LYS A 137 -2.05 17.33 -1.05
N PRO A 138 -2.40 18.60 -0.75
CA PRO A 138 -3.67 19.20 -1.15
C PRO A 138 -3.97 19.12 -2.65
N GLU A 139 -2.96 19.34 -3.51
CA GLU A 139 -3.16 19.28 -4.96
C GLU A 139 -3.48 17.85 -5.43
N ASN A 140 -2.89 16.85 -4.78
CA ASN A 140 -3.15 15.44 -5.06
C ASN A 140 -4.47 14.97 -4.43
N ALA A 141 -4.89 15.57 -3.30
CA ALA A 141 -6.14 15.26 -2.64
C ALA A 141 -7.36 15.55 -3.55
N GLN A 142 -7.28 16.60 -4.38
CA GLN A 142 -8.30 16.90 -5.39
C GLN A 142 -8.42 15.80 -6.46
N LYS A 143 -7.37 14.98 -6.62
CA LYS A 143 -7.28 13.88 -7.58
C LYS A 143 -7.28 12.50 -6.90
N ALA A 144 -7.72 12.43 -5.65
CA ALA A 144 -7.63 11.20 -4.85
C ALA A 144 -8.34 10.01 -5.51
N ASN A 145 -9.44 10.23 -6.25
CA ASN A 145 -10.12 9.17 -6.99
C ASN A 145 -9.26 8.63 -8.15
N GLU A 146 -8.59 9.50 -8.89
CA GLU A 146 -7.71 9.12 -10.00
C GLU A 146 -6.48 8.36 -9.50
N ILE A 147 -5.86 8.85 -8.41
CA ILE A 147 -4.73 8.18 -7.75
C ILE A 147 -5.16 6.80 -7.25
N LEU A 148 -6.33 6.70 -6.63
CA LEU A 148 -6.87 5.42 -6.17
C LEU A 148 -7.13 4.44 -7.32
N ALA A 149 -7.70 4.93 -8.42
CA ALA A 149 -7.90 4.15 -9.64
C ALA A 149 -6.57 3.65 -10.21
N GLN A 150 -5.55 4.51 -10.28
CA GLN A 150 -4.23 4.13 -10.78
C GLN A 150 -3.57 3.05 -9.89
N LEU A 151 -3.59 3.21 -8.56
CA LEU A 151 -3.08 2.19 -7.64
C LEU A 151 -3.80 0.86 -7.79
N THR A 152 -5.11 0.90 -8.03
CA THR A 152 -5.94 -0.29 -8.30
C THR A 152 -5.61 -0.92 -9.66
N GLY A 153 -5.28 -0.10 -10.66
CA GLY A 153 -4.77 -0.56 -11.95
C GLY A 153 -3.43 -1.29 -11.79
N ILE A 154 -2.45 -0.67 -11.11
CA ILE A 154 -1.13 -1.24 -10.85
C ILE A 154 -1.25 -2.59 -10.11
N SER A 155 -2.19 -2.70 -9.17
CA SER A 155 -2.40 -3.95 -8.44
C SER A 155 -2.88 -5.09 -9.33
N LYS A 156 -3.77 -4.80 -10.28
CA LYS A 156 -4.39 -5.77 -11.20
C LYS A 156 -3.49 -6.09 -12.40
N GLN A 157 -3.02 -5.06 -13.09
CA GLN A 157 -2.37 -5.14 -14.39
C GLN A 157 -0.84 -5.06 -14.32
N GLY A 158 -0.27 -4.59 -13.21
CA GLY A 158 1.18 -4.41 -13.08
C GLY A 158 1.67 -3.15 -13.80
N SER A 159 2.82 -3.23 -14.48
CA SER A 159 3.50 -2.06 -15.06
C SER A 159 2.70 -1.35 -16.15
N SER A 160 1.80 -2.05 -16.84
CA SER A 160 0.94 -1.49 -17.90
C SER A 160 -0.10 -0.47 -17.39
N ALA A 161 -0.31 -0.38 -16.07
CA ALA A 161 -1.15 0.65 -15.46
C ALA A 161 -0.42 1.96 -15.09
N GLY A 162 0.89 2.05 -15.37
CA GLY A 162 1.72 3.23 -15.09
C GLY A 162 2.19 3.33 -13.63
N VAL A 163 2.60 4.54 -13.20
CA VAL A 163 3.17 4.82 -11.87
C VAL A 163 2.56 6.08 -11.23
N VAL A 164 2.32 6.06 -9.91
CA VAL A 164 1.89 7.26 -9.17
C VAL A 164 3.10 8.15 -8.91
N ARG A 165 3.06 9.41 -9.36
CA ARG A 165 4.13 10.40 -9.10
C ARG A 165 3.64 11.52 -8.23
N GLU A 166 4.36 11.82 -7.16
CA GLU A 166 3.94 12.84 -6.20
C GLU A 166 4.30 14.29 -6.59
N THR A 167 4.61 14.54 -7.85
CA THR A 167 5.15 15.82 -8.34
C THR A 167 4.16 16.65 -9.15
N SER A 168 3.23 16.04 -9.87
CA SER A 168 2.49 16.74 -10.93
C SER A 168 0.99 16.71 -10.72
N SER A 169 0.38 17.89 -10.91
CA SER A 169 -1.04 18.07 -11.22
C SER A 169 -1.47 17.37 -12.52
N ARG A 170 -0.54 16.75 -13.26
CA ARG A 170 -0.82 15.84 -14.36
C ARG A 170 -0.41 14.43 -13.93
N LEU A 171 -1.40 13.60 -13.63
CA LEU A 171 -1.23 12.15 -13.66
C LEU A 171 -0.76 11.79 -15.08
N ARG A 172 0.48 11.31 -15.22
CA ARG A 172 0.89 10.60 -16.44
C ARG A 172 0.44 9.15 -16.29
N LEU A 173 -0.78 8.89 -16.72
CA LEU A 173 -1.15 7.58 -17.21
C LEU A 173 -0.46 7.45 -18.57
N GLU A 174 0.71 6.80 -18.63
CA GLU A 174 1.19 6.25 -19.90
C GLU A 174 0.27 5.05 -20.20
N LEU A 175 -0.93 5.34 -20.71
CA LEU A 175 -1.93 4.36 -21.13
C LEU A 175 -1.58 3.89 -22.55
N SER A 176 -0.40 3.29 -22.68
CA SER A 176 0.11 2.78 -23.94
C SER A 176 0.09 1.26 -23.95
N GLU A 177 -1.01 0.62 -23.53
CA GLU A 177 -1.24 -0.82 -23.80
C GLU A 177 -2.67 -1.33 -23.48
N VAL A 178 -3.68 -0.44 -23.40
CA VAL A 178 -5.09 -0.85 -23.15
C VAL A 178 -6.05 -0.36 -24.24
N LEU A 179 -5.53 0.17 -25.35
CA LEU A 179 -6.36 0.51 -26.51
C LEU A 179 -6.17 -0.48 -27.67
N ASP A 180 -6.28 -1.76 -27.36
CA ASP A 180 -6.90 -2.73 -28.28
C ASP A 180 -8.29 -3.10 -27.72
N GLN A 181 -9.12 -2.07 -27.52
CA GLN A 181 -10.56 -2.20 -27.54
C GLN A 181 -11.08 -1.39 -28.72
N ASN A 182 -11.01 -1.99 -29.91
CA ASN A 182 -11.76 -1.58 -31.09
C ASN A 182 -12.59 -2.72 -31.68
N ASP A 183 -13.13 -3.59 -30.82
CA ASP A 183 -14.12 -4.61 -31.23
C ASP A 183 -15.47 -4.47 -30.51
N LEU A 184 -15.82 -3.25 -30.12
CA LEU A 184 -17.23 -2.88 -29.98
C LEU A 184 -17.51 -1.73 -30.93
N LYS A 185 -17.69 -2.08 -32.21
CA LYS A 185 -18.29 -1.20 -33.20
C LYS A 185 -19.73 -0.91 -32.74
N PRO A 186 -20.10 0.35 -32.46
CA PRO A 186 -21.51 0.71 -32.34
C PRO A 186 -22.13 0.58 -33.72
N GLN A 187 -23.13 -0.30 -33.89
CA GLN A 187 -23.97 -0.26 -35.10
C GLN A 187 -24.89 0.95 -34.99
N ASP A 188 -24.39 2.04 -35.58
CA ASP A 188 -25.06 2.87 -36.59
C ASP A 188 -26.57 3.06 -36.45
N SER A 189 -26.94 4.25 -35.99
CA SER A 189 -28.20 4.90 -36.29
C SER A 189 -28.16 5.48 -37.70
N ASP A 190 -28.85 4.88 -38.67
CA ASP A 190 -29.81 5.60 -39.54
C ASP A 190 -30.43 4.70 -40.62
N GLN A 191 -31.70 4.36 -40.45
CA GLN A 191 -32.65 4.25 -41.56
C GLN A 191 -34.04 4.63 -41.03
N ILE A 192 -34.36 5.93 -41.11
CA ILE A 192 -35.76 6.35 -41.15
C ILE A 192 -36.32 5.94 -42.52
N ARG A 193 -37.15 4.90 -42.52
CA ARG A 193 -38.22 4.71 -43.52
C ARG A 193 -39.52 4.49 -42.75
N PRO A 194 -40.62 5.20 -43.05
CA PRO A 194 -41.87 4.99 -42.37
C PRO A 194 -42.61 3.79 -42.99
N PRO A 195 -43.09 2.83 -42.19
CA PRO A 195 -44.25 2.05 -42.55
C PRO A 195 -45.51 2.62 -41.87
N ALA A 196 -46.62 2.40 -42.56
CA ALA A 196 -47.94 2.93 -42.30
C ALA A 196 -48.52 2.53 -40.93
N ASN A 197 -49.34 3.45 -40.40
CA ASN A 197 -50.58 3.23 -39.66
C ASN A 197 -50.63 2.06 -38.65
N SER A 198 -50.70 2.39 -37.35
CA SER A 198 -51.78 1.89 -36.47
C SER A 198 -51.64 2.49 -35.08
N ASP A 199 -52.76 3.04 -34.60
CA ASP A 199 -53.04 3.44 -33.23
C ASP A 199 -52.54 2.45 -32.17
N ARG A 200 -51.92 2.97 -31.10
CA ARG A 200 -52.44 2.85 -29.71
C ARG A 200 -51.53 3.52 -28.67
N ARG A 201 -52.20 4.25 -27.78
CA ARG A 201 -51.83 4.67 -26.42
C ARG A 201 -50.95 3.64 -25.68
N PHE A 202 -50.06 4.09 -24.79
CA PHE A 202 -50.31 4.12 -23.34
C PHE A 202 -49.17 4.80 -22.57
N LYS A 203 -49.58 5.51 -21.51
CA LYS A 203 -48.77 6.14 -20.46
C LYS A 203 -48.19 5.07 -19.52
N LEU A 204 -46.98 5.32 -19.01
CA LEU A 204 -46.63 5.42 -17.59
C LEU A 204 -45.26 6.08 -17.46
#